data_AF-A0A965VDZ3-F1
#
_entry.id   AF-A0A965VDZ3-F1
#
_cell.length_a   1.000
_cell.length_b   1.000
_cell.length_c   1.000
_cell.angle_alpha   90.00
_cell.angle_beta   90.00
_cell.angle_gamma   90.00
#
_symmetry.space_group_name_H-M   'P 1'
#
loop_
_entity.id
_entity.type
_entity.pdbx_description
1 polymer ?
#
loop_
_entity_poly.entity_id
_entity_poly.type
_entity_poly.pdbx_seq_one_letter_code
_entity_poly.pdbx_strand_id
1 'polypeptide(L)' 'MKTEAWRVVFTGLSLTCVTATALFVLVAVNPKDAATYGSTPLVYAAGSAALAIAFNRASAWLLRRAPST' A
#
# COMPACT_ATOMS: atom_id res chain seq x y z
N MET A 1 7.99 5.87 -22.72
CA MET A 1 7.33 4.55 -22.62
C MET A 1 7.66 3.79 -21.32
N LYS A 2 8.93 3.53 -20.97
CA LYS A 2 9.27 2.76 -19.74
C LYS A 2 8.80 3.43 -18.43
N THR A 3 8.88 4.75 -18.32
CA THR A 3 8.49 5.52 -17.11
C THR A 3 7.00 5.41 -16.80
N GLU A 4 6.13 5.49 -17.81
CA GLU A 4 4.68 5.35 -17.64
C GLU A 4 4.29 3.95 -17.18
N ALA A 5 4.92 2.90 -17.72
CA ALA A 5 4.68 1.52 -17.28
C ALA A 5 4.99 1.36 -15.78
N TRP A 6 6.15 1.86 -15.33
CA TRP A 6 6.51 1.83 -13.92
C TRP A 6 5.57 2.66 -13.03
N ARG A 7 5.08 3.79 -13.53
CA ARG A 7 4.09 4.62 -12.83
C ARG A 7 2.79 3.85 -12.60
N VAL A 8 2.30 3.13 -13.61
CA VAL A 8 1.11 2.27 -13.47
C VAL A 8 1.34 1.18 -12.42
N VAL A 9 2.50 0.52 -12.47
CA VAL A 9 2.88 -0.52 -11.50
C VAL A 9 2.86 0.03 -10.07
N PHE A 10 3.55 1.15 -9.80
CA PHE A 10 3.59 1.72 -8.45
C PHE A 10 2.22 2.24 -7.97
N THR A 11 1.39 2.74 -8.89
CA THR A 11 0.03 3.15 -8.56
C THR A 11 -0.82 1.93 -8.16
N GLY A 12 -0.73 0.84 -8.91
CA GLY A 12 -1.41 -0.42 -8.59
C GLY A 12 -0.94 -1.02 -7.27
N LEU A 13 0.38 -1.05 -7.02
CA LEU A 13 0.93 -1.51 -5.74
C LEU A 13 0.47 -0.65 -4.56
N SER A 14 0.42 0.67 -4.73
CA SER A 14 -0.09 1.58 -3.70
C SER A 14 -1.55 1.27 -3.36
N LEU A 15 -2.41 1.08 -4.37
CA LEU A 15 -3.82 0.75 -4.17
C LEU A 15 -3.99 -0.60 -3.46
N THR A 16 -3.23 -1.63 -3.86
CA THR A 16 -3.23 -2.93 -3.19
C THR A 16 -2.86 -2.81 -1.72
N CYS A 17 -1.85 -2.00 -1.40
CA CYS A 17 -1.45 -1.74 -0.01
C CYS A 17 -2.53 -0.99 0.79
N VAL A 18 -3.26 -0.05 0.18
CA VAL A 18 -4.41 0.61 0.82
C VAL A 18 -5.50 -0.40 1.15
N THR A 19 -5.87 -1.25 0.19
CA THR A 19 -6.87 -2.31 0.40
C THR A 19 -6.43 -3.29 1.49
N ALA A 20 -5.17 -3.74 1.46
CA ALA A 20 -4.61 -4.60 2.49
C ALA A 20 -4.69 -3.96 3.88
N THR A 21 -4.34 -2.67 4.00
CA THR A 21 -4.46 -1.91 5.24
C THR A 21 -5.88 -1.96 5.78
N ALA A 22 -6.89 -1.69 4.93
CA ALA A 22 -8.29 -1.72 5.34
C ALA A 22 -8.72 -3.12 5.82
N LEU A 23 -8.33 -4.18 5.10
CA LEU A 23 -8.64 -5.56 5.48
C LEU A 23 -8.00 -5.94 6.81
N PHE A 24 -6.74 -5.59 7.03
CA PHE A 24 -6.05 -5.90 8.29
C PHE A 24 -6.61 -5.10 9.48
N VAL A 25 -7.05 -3.85 9.27
CA VAL A 25 -7.78 -3.08 10.29
C VAL A 25 -9.11 -3.76 10.62
N LEU A 26 -9.86 -4.22 9.61
CA LEU A 26 -11.12 -4.95 9.83
C LEU A 26 -10.90 -6.23 10.66
N VAL A 27 -9.81 -6.96 10.40
CA VAL A 27 -9.41 -8.13 11.21
C VAL A 27 -9.04 -7.70 12.63
N ALA A 28 -8.33 -6.58 12.80
CA ALA A 28 -7.96 -6.07 14.12
C ALA A 28 -9.17 -5.68 14.98
N VAL A 29 -10.20 -5.08 14.37
CA VAL A 29 -11.42 -4.68 15.10
C VAL A 29 -12.42 -5.81 15.31
N ASN A 30 -12.36 -6.87 14.48
CA ASN A 30 -13.20 -8.06 14.61
C ASN A 30 -12.33 -9.33 14.63
N PRO A 31 -11.49 -9.53 15.66
CA PRO A 31 -10.64 -10.70 15.73
C PRO A 31 -11.52 -11.94 15.91
N LYS A 32 -11.36 -12.94 15.03
CA LYS A 32 -12.03 -14.25 15.20
C LYS A 32 -11.52 -15.01 16.42
N ASP A 33 -10.26 -14.81 16.75
CA ASP A 33 -9.61 -15.34 17.94
C ASP A 33 -8.54 -14.34 18.41
N ALA A 34 -8.79 -13.71 19.56
CA ALA A 34 -7.91 -12.72 20.14
C ALA A 34 -6.58 -13.32 20.65
N ALA A 35 -6.57 -14.60 21.03
CA ALA A 35 -5.36 -15.30 21.47
C ALA A 35 -4.43 -15.64 20.31
N THR A 36 -5.01 -15.93 19.13
CA THR A 36 -4.24 -16.35 17.95
C THR A 36 -3.63 -15.18 17.17
N TYR A 37 -4.32 -14.04 17.06
CA TYR A 37 -3.84 -12.93 16.24
C TYR A 37 -3.05 -11.87 17.01
N GLY A 38 -3.34 -11.65 18.30
CA GLY A 38 -2.70 -10.59 19.07
C GLY A 38 -2.64 -9.26 18.32
N SER A 39 -1.44 -8.69 18.19
CA SER A 39 -1.19 -7.44 17.45
C SER A 39 -0.85 -7.62 15.96
N THR A 40 -0.80 -8.85 15.44
CA THR A 40 -0.34 -9.11 14.07
C THR A 40 -1.14 -8.36 13.00
N PRO A 41 -2.49 -8.24 13.04
CA PRO A 41 -3.20 -7.52 11.99
C PRO A 41 -2.85 -6.03 12.00
N LEU A 42 -2.64 -5.42 13.16
CA LEU A 42 -2.21 -4.02 13.25
C LEU A 42 -0.79 -3.80 12.69
N VAL A 43 0.13 -4.75 12.93
CA VAL A 43 1.49 -4.70 12.35
C VAL A 43 1.43 -4.77 10.83
N TYR A 44 0.63 -5.69 10.27
CA TYR A 44 0.44 -5.80 8.82
C TYR A 44 -0.27 -4.58 8.23
N ALA A 45 -1.25 -4.00 8.94
CA ALA A 45 -1.91 -2.76 8.53
C ALA A 45 -0.91 -1.61 8.46
N ALA A 46 -0.08 -1.42 9.50
CA ALA A 46 0.92 -0.36 9.55
C ALA A 46 1.98 -0.52 8.45
N GLY A 47 2.49 -1.74 8.25
CA GLY A 47 3.45 -2.03 7.17
C GLY A 47 2.86 -1.77 5.78
N SER A 48 1.60 -2.19 5.56
CA SER A 48 0.88 -1.95 4.31
C SER A 48 0.66 -0.45 4.07
N ALA A 49 0.29 0.31 5.10
CA ALA A 49 0.10 1.75 5.00
C ALA A 49 1.42 2.47 4.65
N ALA A 50 2.53 2.07 5.28
CA ALA A 50 3.85 2.63 4.96
C ALA A 50 4.25 2.35 3.50
N LEU A 51 4.03 1.14 3.01
CA LEU A 51 4.28 0.77 1.61
C LEU A 51 3.35 1.50 0.63
N ALA A 52 2.08 1.68 0.98
CA ALA A 52 1.12 2.44 0.17
C ALA A 52 1.65 3.87 -0.09
N ILE A 53 2.14 4.53 0.97
CA ILE A 53 2.74 5.86 0.88
C ILE A 53 4.01 5.81 0.04
N ALA A 54 4.90 4.85 0.28
CA ALA A 54 6.15 4.73 -0.47
C ALA A 54 5.90 4.57 -1.98
N PHE A 55 4.99 3.69 -2.37
CA PHE A 55 4.64 3.46 -3.78
C PHE A 55 3.92 4.66 -4.39
N ASN A 56 3.03 5.33 -3.66
CA ASN A 56 2.41 6.56 -4.14
C ASN A 56 3.45 7.66 -4.40
N ARG A 57 4.42 7.82 -3.48
CA ARG A 57 5.53 8.77 -3.66
C ARG A 57 6.43 8.40 -4.83
N ALA A 58 6.71 7.11 -5.03
CA ALA A 58 7.47 6.63 -6.19
C ALA A 58 6.74 6.93 -7.51
N SER A 59 5.43 6.68 -7.57
CA SER A 59 4.58 7.02 -8.73
C SER A 59 4.61 8.53 -9.02
N ALA A 60 4.43 9.37 -7.99
CA ALA A 60 4.47 10.83 -8.12
C ALA A 60 5.86 11.36 -8.54
N TRP A 61 6.94 10.72 -8.09
CA TRP A 61 8.28 11.08 -8.50
C TRP A 61 8.55 10.74 -9.97
N LEU A 62 8.04 9.61 -10.46
CA LEU A 62 8.12 9.24 -11.87
C LEU A 62 7.35 10.24 -12.75
N LEU A 63 6.19 10.73 -12.30
CA LEU A 63 5.43 11.78 -12.98
C LEU A 63 6.29 13.04 -13.22
N ARG A 64 7.05 13.46 -12.20
CA ARG A 64 7.92 14.66 -12.28
C ARG A 64 9.11 14.47 -13.21
N ARG A 65 9.48 13.22 -13.52
CA ARG A 65 10.59 12.88 -14.42
C ARG A 65 10.13 12.55 -15.84
N ALA A 66 8.82 12.53 -16.09
CA ALA A 66 8.31 12.38 -17.43
C ALA A 66 8.66 13.65 -18.23
N PRO A 67 9.32 13.55 -19.39
CA PRO A 67 9.59 14.71 -20.22
C PRO A 67 8.26 15.33 -20.65
N SER A 68 8.16 16.66 -20.58
CA SER A 68 7.05 17.42 -21.16
C SER A 68 7.10 17.25 -22.67
N THR A 69 6.31 16.30 -23.18
CA THR A 69 6.02 16.14 -24.60
C THR A 69 5.14 17.25 -25.09
#